data_AF-A0A4R3E1B5-F1
#
_entry.id   AF-A0A4R3E1B5-F1
#
_cell.length_a   1.000
_cell.length_b   1.000
_cell.length_c   1.000
_cell.angle_alpha   90.00
_cell.angle_beta   90.00
_cell.angle_gamma   90.00
#
_symmetry.space_group_name_H-M   'P 1'
#
loop_
_entity.id
_entity.type
_entity.pdbx_description
1 polymer ?
#
loop_
_entity_poly.entity_id
_entity_poly.type
_entity_poly.pdbx_seq_one_letter_code
_entity_poly.pdbx_strand_id
1 'polypeptide(L)'
;MSDNQTQQDWLDLPSVAGNPNAQGTGAYLDQNGVKDYVTDITYDGMLERDRQSNFRAFAWVPHAVATVQQVTQTKCGGRCVKTCKTPGCLCDRSIGQCK
;
A
#
# COMPACT_ATOMS: atom_id res chain seq x y z
N MET A 1 -14.41 3.30 5.97
CA MET A 1 -13.50 2.34 5.31
C MET A 1 -12.36 3.14 4.73
N SER A 2 -11.13 2.68 4.91
CA SER A 2 -9.94 3.30 4.35
C SER A 2 -9.96 3.24 2.82
N ASP A 3 -9.19 4.13 2.20
CA ASP A 3 -8.97 4.09 0.75
C ASP A 3 -7.90 3.06 0.42
N ASN A 4 -8.33 1.85 0.01
CA ASN A 4 -7.42 0.82 -0.48
C ASN A 4 -6.95 1.18 -1.89
N GLN A 5 -5.68 1.53 -2.01
CA GLN A 5 -5.00 1.94 -3.23
C GLN A 5 -4.04 0.88 -3.76
N THR A 6 -4.13 -0.35 -3.25
CA THR A 6 -3.41 -1.51 -3.81
C THR A 6 -3.77 -1.66 -5.29
N GLN A 7 -2.77 -1.80 -6.15
CA GLN A 7 -3.04 -1.95 -7.58
C GLN A 7 -3.57 -3.37 -7.87
N GLN A 8 -4.66 -3.46 -8.63
CA GLN A 8 -5.34 -4.73 -8.88
C GLN A 8 -4.47 -5.71 -9.66
N ASP A 9 -3.68 -5.22 -10.61
CA ASP A 9 -2.73 -6.01 -11.39
C ASP A 9 -1.68 -6.70 -10.51
N TRP A 10 -1.34 -6.16 -9.34
CA TRP A 10 -0.46 -6.83 -8.38
C TRP A 10 -1.13 -8.00 -7.67
N LEU A 11 -2.44 -7.90 -7.41
CA LEU A 11 -3.24 -8.98 -6.82
C LEU A 11 -3.48 -10.11 -7.82
N ASP A 12 -3.54 -9.77 -9.11
CA ASP A 12 -3.77 -10.71 -10.21
C ASP A 12 -2.47 -11.44 -10.64
N LEU A 13 -1.31 -11.10 -10.08
CA LEU A 13 -0.05 -11.78 -10.39
C LEU A 13 -0.13 -13.28 -10.02
N PRO A 14 0.37 -14.20 -10.85
CA PRO A 14 0.31 -15.64 -10.54
C PRO A 14 0.98 -16.05 -9.22
N SER A 15 1.97 -15.27 -8.75
CA SER A 15 2.64 -15.49 -7.46
C SER A 15 1.80 -15.06 -6.24
N VAL A 16 0.73 -14.30 -6.47
CA VAL A 16 -0.16 -13.71 -5.46
C VAL A 16 -1.58 -14.31 -5.57
N ALA A 17 -2.14 -14.30 -6.78
CA ALA A 17 -3.46 -14.84 -7.08
C ALA A 17 -3.55 -16.32 -6.70
N GLY A 18 -4.36 -16.63 -5.69
CA GLY A 18 -4.51 -17.99 -5.15
C GLY A 18 -3.44 -18.41 -4.15
N ASN A 19 -2.52 -17.53 -3.77
CA ASN A 19 -1.53 -17.77 -2.73
C ASN A 19 -1.83 -16.94 -1.46
N PRO A 20 -2.52 -17.51 -0.45
CA PRO A 20 -2.87 -16.78 0.77
C PRO A 20 -1.64 -16.39 1.62
N ASN A 21 -0.48 -16.99 1.35
CA ASN A 21 0.77 -16.73 2.05
C ASN A 21 1.68 -15.75 1.29
N ALA A 22 1.23 -15.18 0.17
CA ALA A 22 2.00 -14.21 -0.58
C ALA A 22 2.33 -13.00 0.31
N GLN A 23 3.64 -12.77 0.50
CA GLN A 23 4.14 -11.68 1.35
C GLN A 23 4.40 -10.42 0.53
N GLY A 24 4.25 -9.29 1.20
CA GLY A 24 4.49 -7.98 0.64
C GLY A 24 4.78 -6.94 1.70
N THR A 25 4.90 -5.71 1.25
CA THR A 25 5.04 -4.53 2.10
C THR A 25 3.78 -3.69 1.98
N GLY A 26 3.09 -3.44 3.10
CA GLY A 26 2.01 -2.48 3.19
C GLY A 26 2.57 -1.08 3.45
N ALA A 27 2.22 -0.10 2.62
CA ALA A 27 2.32 1.32 2.96
C ALA A 27 0.95 1.79 3.45
N TYR A 28 0.89 2.62 4.48
CA TYR A 28 -0.36 3.22 4.95
C TYR A 28 -0.19 4.69 5.36
N LEU A 29 -1.29 5.43 5.31
CA LEU A 29 -1.47 6.73 5.93
C LEU A 29 -2.38 6.57 7.14
N ASP A 30 -1.91 7.01 8.31
CA ASP A 30 -2.73 7.08 9.50
C ASP A 30 -3.78 8.21 9.39
N GLN A 31 -4.64 8.35 10.41
CA GLN A 31 -5.65 9.41 10.45
C GLN A 31 -5.05 10.82 10.53
N ASN A 32 -3.79 10.97 10.94
CA ASN A 32 -3.05 12.24 10.96
C ASN A 32 -2.34 12.54 9.63
N GLY A 33 -2.39 11.62 8.67
CA GLY A 33 -1.69 11.73 7.38
C GLY A 33 -0.19 11.47 7.47
N VAL A 34 0.27 10.80 8.53
CA VAL A 34 1.62 10.27 8.66
C VAL A 34 1.71 8.96 7.86
N LYS A 35 2.75 8.85 7.02
CA LYS A 35 3.00 7.64 6.25
C LYS A 35 3.94 6.71 7.00
N ASP A 36 3.59 5.44 7.04
CA ASP A 36 4.41 4.38 7.63
C ASP A 36 4.18 3.06 6.90
N TYR A 37 4.88 2.01 7.31
CA TYR A 37 4.94 0.74 6.60
C TYR A 37 4.78 -0.47 7.52
N VAL A 38 4.30 -1.57 6.93
CA VAL A 38 4.28 -2.89 7.53
C VAL A 38 4.99 -3.85 6.58
N THR A 39 6.05 -4.49 7.04
CA THR A 39 6.84 -5.43 6.23
C THR A 39 6.32 -6.85 6.44
N ASP A 40 6.60 -7.72 5.47
CA ASP A 40 6.33 -9.17 5.56
C ASP A 40 4.90 -9.46 6.01
N ILE A 41 3.95 -8.81 5.33
CA ILE A 41 2.51 -8.96 5.59
C ILE A 41 1.80 -9.48 4.35
N THR A 42 0.78 -10.31 4.53
CA THR A 42 -0.12 -10.72 3.45
C THR A 42 -1.12 -9.61 3.13
N TYR A 43 -1.74 -9.66 1.94
CA TYR A 43 -2.79 -8.71 1.59
C TYR A 43 -3.97 -8.77 2.58
N ASP A 44 -4.41 -9.97 2.95
CA ASP A 44 -5.47 -10.16 3.94
C ASP A 44 -5.06 -9.66 5.34
N GLY A 45 -3.81 -9.87 5.74
CA GLY A 45 -3.28 -9.32 6.98
C GLY A 45 -3.28 -7.79 6.99
N MET A 46 -3.03 -7.16 5.84
CA MET A 46 -3.11 -5.71 5.69
C MET A 46 -4.56 -5.22 5.82
N LEU A 47 -5.53 -5.93 5.23
CA LEU A 47 -6.97 -5.65 5.39
C LEU A 47 -7.43 -5.79 6.84
N GLU A 48 -6.94 -6.80 7.56
CA GLU A 48 -7.21 -6.95 8.99
C GLU A 48 -6.65 -5.80 9.80
N ARG A 49 -5.40 -5.41 9.53
CA ARG A 49 -4.74 -4.32 10.24
C ARG A 49 -5.42 -2.98 9.99
N ASP A 50 -5.93 -2.74 8.78
CA ASP A 50 -6.79 -1.60 8.47
C ASP A 50 -8.04 -1.57 9.35
N ARG A 51 -8.73 -2.71 9.53
CA ARG A 51 -9.92 -2.77 10.40
C ARG A 51 -9.61 -2.41 11.86
N GLN A 52 -8.41 -2.74 12.33
CA GLN A 52 -7.97 -2.47 13.70
C GLN A 52 -7.47 -1.03 13.89
N SER A 53 -6.67 -0.53 12.95
CA SER A 53 -5.97 0.75 13.05
C SER A 53 -6.72 1.90 12.37
N ASN A 54 -7.76 1.58 11.59
CA ASN A 54 -8.57 2.49 10.79
C ASN A 54 -7.70 3.43 9.97
N PHE A 55 -7.02 2.92 8.93
CA PHE A 55 -6.16 3.76 8.12
C PHE A 55 -6.97 4.79 7.34
N ARG A 56 -6.32 5.89 6.95
CA ARG A 56 -6.91 6.82 5.99
C ARG A 56 -6.82 6.23 4.58
N ALA A 57 -5.66 5.71 4.23
CA ALA A 57 -5.39 5.03 2.97
C ALA A 57 -4.29 3.99 3.16
N PHE A 58 -4.27 2.96 2.33
CA PHE A 58 -3.16 2.01 2.30
C PHE A 58 -2.99 1.40 0.92
N ALA A 59 -1.82 0.83 0.66
CA ALA A 59 -1.53 0.01 -0.51
C ALA A 59 -0.59 -1.10 -0.11
N TRP A 60 -0.87 -2.31 -0.57
CA TRP A 60 -0.01 -3.47 -0.36
C TRP A 60 0.77 -3.76 -1.64
N VAL A 61 2.09 -3.92 -1.52
CA VAL A 61 2.97 -4.22 -2.65
C VAL A 61 3.55 -5.61 -2.44
N PRO A 62 3.27 -6.60 -3.31
CA PRO A 62 3.87 -7.94 -3.18
C PRO A 62 5.38 -7.89 -3.38
N HIS A 63 6.11 -8.79 -2.73
CA HIS A 63 7.57 -8.90 -2.93
C HIS A 63 7.97 -9.29 -4.36
N ALA A 64 7.05 -9.85 -5.14
CA ALA A 64 7.23 -10.10 -6.57
C ALA A 64 7.31 -8.81 -7.41
N VAL A 65 6.77 -7.68 -6.90
CA VAL A 65 6.79 -6.37 -7.57
C VAL A 65 7.95 -5.51 -7.07
N ALA A 66 8.14 -5.43 -5.75
CA ALA A 66 9.21 -4.64 -5.15
C ALA A 66 9.62 -5.19 -3.79
N THR A 67 10.91 -5.06 -3.46
CA THR A 67 11.42 -5.40 -2.13
C THR A 67 10.99 -4.37 -1.09
N VAL A 68 11.02 -4.75 0.18
CA VAL A 68 10.78 -3.85 1.33
C VAL A 68 11.60 -2.56 1.21
N GLN A 69 12.88 -2.68 0.85
CA GLN A 69 13.79 -1.53 0.70
C GLN A 69 13.35 -0.59 -0.43
N GLN A 70 12.95 -1.16 -1.58
CA GLN A 70 12.43 -0.37 -2.69
C GLN A 70 11.16 0.38 -2.29
N VAL A 71 10.23 -0.26 -1.59
CA VAL A 71 8.96 0.36 -1.14
C VAL A 71 9.22 1.48 -0.13
N THR A 72 10.07 1.23 0.88
CA THR A 72 10.32 2.16 1.99
C THR A 72 11.18 3.36 1.61
N GLN A 73 12.12 3.19 0.68
CA GLN A 73 13.01 4.25 0.21
C GLN A 73 12.48 5.00 -1.01
N THR A 74 11.34 4.58 -1.58
CA THR A 74 10.73 5.26 -2.71
C THR A 74 10.36 6.69 -2.31
N LYS A 75 10.87 7.65 -3.09
CA LYS A 75 10.48 9.04 -2.97
C LYS A 75 9.18 9.26 -3.73
N CYS A 76 8.15 9.66 -3.00
CA CYS A 76 6.85 9.99 -3.55
C CYS A 76 6.78 11.48 -3.85
N GLY A 77 6.10 11.82 -4.93
CA GLY A 77 5.94 13.21 -5.35
C GLY A 77 4.93 13.35 -6.47
N GLY A 78 4.52 14.58 -6.69
CA GLY A 78 3.50 14.92 -7.69
C GLY A 78 2.08 14.91 -7.12
N ARG A 79 1.16 15.36 -7.98
CA ARG A 79 -0.27 15.38 -7.67
C ARG A 79 -0.91 14.02 -7.97
N CYS A 80 -1.92 13.67 -7.20
CA CYS A 80 -2.70 12.45 -7.39
C CYS A 80 -4.19 12.76 -7.49
N VAL A 81 -4.90 11.98 -8.31
CA VAL A 81 -6.37 12.09 -8.49
C VAL A 81 -7.10 10.92 -7.83
N LYS A 82 -6.54 9.70 -7.94
CA LYS A 82 -7.11 8.49 -7.33
C LYS A 82 -6.07 7.66 -6.57
N THR A 83 -4.93 7.39 -7.20
CA THR A 83 -3.82 6.59 -6.65
C THR A 83 -2.48 7.17 -7.09
N CYS A 84 -1.38 6.67 -6.50
CA CYS A 84 -0.03 6.92 -6.96
C CYS A 84 0.49 5.71 -7.76
N LYS A 85 1.25 5.97 -8.82
CA LYS A 85 1.73 4.91 -9.72
C LYS A 85 2.90 4.12 -9.13
N THR A 86 3.72 4.77 -8.32
CA THR A 86 4.96 4.20 -7.80
C THR A 86 4.71 3.32 -6.58
N PRO A 87 5.29 2.12 -6.50
CA PRO A 87 5.21 1.26 -5.31
C PRO A 87 5.65 1.98 -4.04
N GLY A 88 4.90 1.83 -2.95
CA GLY A 88 5.16 2.51 -1.68
C GLY A 88 4.64 3.95 -1.59
N CYS A 89 4.07 4.48 -2.67
CA CYS A 89 3.41 5.78 -2.66
C CYS A 89 1.91 5.67 -2.49
N LEU A 90 1.35 6.60 -1.72
CA LEU A 90 -0.08 6.71 -1.45
C LEU A 90 -0.59 8.08 -1.83
N CYS A 91 -1.76 8.12 -2.44
CA CYS A 91 -2.45 9.37 -2.70
C CYS A 91 -3.11 9.86 -1.42
N ASP A 92 -2.58 10.93 -0.83
CA ASP A 92 -3.26 11.65 0.24
C ASP A 92 -4.28 12.60 -0.39
N ARG A 93 -5.52 12.11 -0.54
CA ARG A 93 -6.62 12.86 -1.15
C ARG A 93 -7.00 14.13 -0.40
N SER A 94 -6.62 14.26 0.88
CA SER A 94 -6.88 15.49 1.65
C SER A 94 -6.07 16.68 1.14
N ILE A 95 -4.91 16.42 0.50
CA ILE A 95 -4.03 17.44 -0.07
C ILE A 95 -3.78 17.24 -1.58
N GLY A 96 -4.29 16.16 -2.16
CA GLY A 96 -4.15 15.83 -3.59
C GLY A 96 -2.72 15.51 -4.02
N GLN A 97 -1.89 14.95 -3.14
CA GLN A 97 -0.47 14.66 -3.38
C GLN A 97 -0.09 13.22 -3.07
N CYS A 98 0.91 12.72 -3.79
CA CYS A 98 1.54 11.44 -3.48
C CYS A 98 2.50 11.57 -2.30
N LYS A 99 2.32 10.72 -1.29
CA LYS A 99 3.16 10.58 -0.10
C LYS A 99 3.87 9.25 -0.08
#